data_AF-A0A547PXT9-F1
#
_entry.id   AF-A0A547PXT9-F1
#
_cell.length_a   1.000
_cell.length_b   1.000
_cell.length_c   1.000
_cell.angle_alpha   90.00
_cell.angle_beta   90.00
_cell.angle_gamma   90.00
#
_symmetry.space_group_name_H-M   'P 1'
#
loop_
_entity.id
_entity.type
_entity.pdbx_description
1 polymer ?
#
loop_
_entity_poly.entity_id
_entity_poly.type
_entity_poly.pdbx_seq_one_letter_code
_entity_poly.pdbx_strand_id
1 'polypeptide(L)' 'MAKLTKTTVFKAQASRAETPMEKTTRIVRKIVDEEAGQRQVKTDRLRIARLEREANTPRRAAADAGKEGQAGCKAK' A
#
# COMPACT_ATOMS: atom_id res chain seq x y z
N MET A 1 12.89 -27.33 54.50
CA MET A 1 11.74 -27.50 53.59
C MET A 1 11.16 -26.11 53.27
N ALA A 2 11.49 -25.53 52.12
CA ALA A 2 10.94 -24.23 51.73
C ALA A 2 9.50 -24.41 51.20
N LYS A 3 8.55 -23.68 51.77
CA LYS A 3 7.13 -23.74 51.39
C LYS A 3 6.91 -22.91 50.12
N LEU A 4 6.81 -23.57 48.96
CA LEU A 4 6.52 -22.93 47.68
C LEU A 4 5.01 -22.71 47.53
N THR A 5 4.58 -21.45 47.56
CA THR A 5 3.17 -21.06 47.34
C THR A 5 2.85 -21.02 45.85
N LYS A 6 1.72 -21.62 45.44
CA LYS A 6 1.27 -21.81 44.04
C LYS A 6 1.19 -20.53 43.18
N THR A 7 1.28 -19.35 43.79
CA THR A 7 1.27 -18.04 43.13
C THR A 7 2.63 -17.59 42.59
N THR A 8 3.73 -18.23 43.00
CA THR A 8 5.09 -17.83 42.58
C THR A 8 5.60 -18.60 41.36
N VAL A 9 4.89 -19.65 40.92
CA VAL A 9 5.33 -20.57 39.86
C VAL A 9 5.18 -19.95 38.48
N PHE A 10 4.24 -19.02 38.30
CA PHE A 10 3.99 -18.35 37.02
C PHE A 10 4.02 -16.83 37.20
N LYS A 11 5.23 -16.27 37.35
CA LYS A 11 5.40 -14.83 37.24
C LYS A 11 5.21 -14.47 35.76
N ALA A 12 4.19 -13.69 35.43
CA ALA A 12 4.04 -13.16 34.08
C ALA A 12 5.31 -12.38 33.74
N GLN A 13 6.09 -12.85 32.77
CA GLN A 13 7.26 -12.11 32.33
C GLN A 13 6.78 -10.77 31.79
N ALA A 14 7.30 -9.68 32.35
CA ALA A 14 7.09 -8.35 31.80
C ALA A 14 7.54 -8.39 30.33
N SER A 15 6.72 -7.83 29.44
CA SER A 15 7.04 -7.74 28.02
C SER A 15 8.47 -7.22 27.83
N ARG A 16 9.29 -7.95 27.07
CA ARG A 16 10.67 -7.58 26.80
C ARG A 16 10.72 -6.12 26.36
N ALA A 17 11.54 -5.32 27.04
CA ALA A 17 11.72 -3.91 26.67
C ALA A 17 12.22 -3.84 25.23
N GLU A 18 11.49 -3.13 24.36
CA GLU A 18 11.82 -3.02 22.94
C GLU A 18 13.24 -2.45 22.78
N THR A 19 14.08 -3.18 22.07
CA THR A 19 15.44 -2.73 21.77
C THR A 19 15.38 -1.50 20.86
N PRO A 20 16.41 -0.62 20.87
CA PRO A 20 16.45 0.53 19.95
C PRO A 20 16.24 0.15 18.47
N MET A 21 16.72 -1.03 18.07
CA MET A 21 16.55 -1.59 16.73
C MET A 21 15.10 -2.00 16.43
N GLU A 22 14.39 -2.57 17.40
CA GLU A 22 12.97 -2.92 17.25
C GLU A 22 12.12 -1.65 17.09
N LYS A 23 12.47 -0.57 17.79
CA LYS A 23 11.81 0.74 17.67
C LYS A 23 11.98 1.33 16.26
N THR A 24 13.20 1.34 15.73
CA THR A 24 13.44 1.84 14.37
C THR A 24 12.72 0.99 13.33
N THR A 25 12.74 -0.34 13.46
CA THR A 25 12.00 -1.26 12.59
C THR A 25 10.51 -0.97 12.61
N ARG A 26 9.94 -0.69 13.79
CA ARG A 26 8.52 -0.34 13.95
C ARG A 26 8.18 0.98 13.25
N ILE A 27 9.06 1.98 13.36
CA ILE A 27 8.87 3.29 12.70
C ILE A 27 8.91 3.12 11.18
N VAL A 28 9.91 2.39 10.66
CA VAL A 28 10.04 2.14 9.22
C VAL A 28 8.82 1.43 8.65
N ARG A 29 8.31 0.40 9.34
CA ARG A 29 7.08 -0.30 8.92
C ARG A 29 5.89 0.64 8.82
N LYS A 30 5.67 1.47 9.84
CA LYS A 30 4.57 2.46 9.84
C LYS A 30 4.65 3.41 8.64
N ILE A 31 5.84 3.92 8.34
CA ILE A 31 6.06 4.81 7.18
C ILE A 31 5.66 4.10 5.88
N VAL A 32 6.13 2.87 5.68
CA VAL A 32 5.83 2.10 4.46
C VAL A 32 4.32 1.84 4.34
N ASP A 33 3.65 1.47 5.43
CA ASP A 33 2.22 1.19 5.45
C ASP A 33 1.39 2.46 5.14
N GLU A 34 1.75 3.59 5.73
CA GLU A 34 1.11 4.89 5.48
C GLU A 34 1.29 5.33 4.02
N GLU A 35 2.50 5.20 3.47
CA GLU A 35 2.77 5.50 2.05
C GLU A 35 1.99 4.57 1.11
N ALA A 36 1.95 3.26 1.42
CA ALA A 36 1.21 2.29 0.64
C ALA A 36 -0.29 2.63 0.61
N GLY A 37 -0.86 3.04 1.75
CA GLY A 37 -2.24 3.51 1.85
C GLY A 37 -2.51 4.72 0.95
N GLN A 38 -1.63 5.72 0.95
CA GLN A 38 -1.76 6.90 0.08
C GLN A 38 -1.70 6.54 -1.41
N ARG A 39 -0.79 5.63 -1.79
CA ARG A 39 -0.67 5.14 -3.17
C ARG A 39 -1.92 4.38 -3.60
N GLN A 40 -2.47 3.55 -2.73
CA GLN A 40 -3.68 2.78 -3.00
C GLN A 40 -4.88 3.70 -3.26
N VAL A 41 -5.10 4.69 -2.38
CA VAL A 41 -6.17 5.69 -2.54
C VAL A 41 -6.05 6.43 -3.87
N LYS A 42 -4.84 6.86 -4.26
CA LYS A 42 -4.62 7.52 -5.56
C LYS A 42 -4.94 6.58 -6.72
N THR A 43 -4.51 5.33 -6.64
CA THR A 43 -4.73 4.33 -7.68
C THR A 43 -6.22 4.04 -7.86
N ASP A 44 -6.96 3.89 -6.76
CA ASP A 44 -8.40 3.63 -6.81
C ASP A 44 -9.17 4.83 -7.39
N ARG A 45 -8.80 6.05 -7.01
CA ARG A 45 -9.36 7.28 -7.62
C ARG A 45 -9.14 7.32 -9.14
N LEU A 46 -7.91 7.04 -9.59
CA LEU A 46 -7.59 7.04 -11.03
C LEU A 46 -8.30 5.89 -11.78
N ARG A 47 -8.45 4.73 -11.14
CA ARG A 47 -9.19 3.60 -11.69
C ARG A 47 -10.66 3.95 -11.89
N ILE A 48 -11.30 4.57 -10.89
CA ILE A 48 -12.69 5.02 -10.99
C ILE A 48 -12.84 6.04 -12.13
N ALA A 49 -11.98 7.07 -12.17
CA ALA A 49 -12.02 8.08 -13.22
C ALA A 49 -11.81 7.48 -14.62
N ARG A 50 -10.99 6.44 -14.76
CA ARG A 50 -10.82 5.71 -16.02
C ARG A 50 -12.09 4.95 -16.41
N LEU A 51 -12.71 4.24 -15.46
CA LEU A 51 -13.96 3.50 -15.71
C LEU A 51 -15.11 4.44 -16.10
N GLU A 52 -15.22 5.59 -15.43
CA GLU A 52 -16.20 6.63 -15.79
C GLU A 52 -15.97 7.15 -17.22
N ARG A 53 -14.72 7.37 -17.62
CA ARG A 53 -14.39 7.78 -19.00
C ARG A 53 -14.74 6.69 -20.01
N GLU A 54 -14.45 5.43 -19.71
CA GLU A 54 -14.76 4.30 -20.60
C GLU A 54 -16.28 4.07 -20.72
N ALA A 55 -17.05 4.32 -19.66
CA ALA A 55 -18.51 4.26 -19.69
C ALA A 55 -19.12 5.43 -20.48
N ASN A 56 -18.53 6.63 -20.39
CA ASN A 56 -19.03 7.84 -21.06
C ASN A 56 -18.52 8.01 -22.50
N THR A 57 -17.42 7.36 -22.89
CA THR A 57 -16.93 7.37 -24.27
C THR A 57 -17.46 6.12 -25.00
N PRO A 58 -18.45 6.26 -25.91
CA PRO A 58 -18.82 5.13 -26.74
C PRO A 58 -17.59 4.72 -27.56
N ARG A 59 -17.26 3.42 -27.58
CA ARG A 59 -16.14 2.76 -28.27
C ARG A 59 -15.89 3.24 -29.71
N ARG A 60 -16.87 3.89 -30.32
CA ARG A 60 -16.86 4.43 -31.68
C ARG A 60 -16.12 5.77 -31.82
N ALA A 61 -15.93 6.54 -30.73
CA ALA A 61 -15.16 7.80 -30.70
C ALA A 61 -13.64 7.62 -30.46
N ALA A 62 -13.21 6.39 -30.13
CA ALA A 62 -11.80 6.05 -29.91
C ALA A 62 -11.14 5.46 -31.17
N ALA A 63 -11.93 5.05 -32.17
CA ALA A 63 -11.43 4.50 -33.43
C ALA A 63 -11.07 5.59 -34.46
N ASP A 64 -11.62 6.79 -34.32
CA ASP A 64 -11.37 7.95 -35.18
C ASP A 64 -10.22 8.83 -34.67
N ALA A 65 -10.01 8.95 -33.35
CA ALA A 65 -8.91 9.76 -32.79
C ALA A 65 -7.50 9.15 -32.98
N GLY A 66 -7.39 7.89 -33.41
CA GLY A 66 -6.12 7.16 -33.57
C GLY A 66 -5.42 7.34 -34.93
N LYS A 67 -6.02 8.03 -35.90
CA LYS A 67 -5.46 8.15 -37.26
C LYS A 67 -4.60 9.39 -37.50
N GLU A 68 -4.62 10.40 -36.63
CA GLU A 68 -3.87 11.65 -36.87
C GLU A 68 -2.44 11.67 -36.30
N GLY A 69 -2.03 10.67 -35.50
CA GLY A 69 -0.71 10.65 -34.85
C GLY A 69 0.33 9.71 -35.47
N GLN A 70 -0.05 8.84 -36.42
CA GLN A 70 0.84 7.78 -36.93
C GLN A 70 1.37 8.09 -38.35
N ALA A 71 1.85 9.31 -38.59
CA ALA A 71 2.54 9.68 -39.84
C ALA A 71 3.92 10.31 -39.62
N GLY A 72 4.47 10.26 -38.39
CA GLY A 72 5.70 11.01 -38.03
C GLY A 72 6.97 10.20 -37.75
N CYS A 73 6.92 8.88 -37.56
CA CYS A 73 8.07 8.12 -37.02
C CYS A 73 8.72 7.12 -37.99
N LYS A 74 8.74 7.42 -39.30
CA LYS A 74 9.64 6.73 -40.24
C LYS A 74 10.50 7.74 -40.99
N ALA A 75 11.59 8.19 -40.37
CA ALA A 75 12.71 8.80 -41.09
C ALA A 75 14.00 8.80 -40.25
N LYS A 76 15.03 8.18 -40.84
CA LYS A 76 16.46 8.12 -40.48
C LYS A 76 16.90 7.25 -39.31
#